data_AF-A0A3R5WW09-F1
#
_entry.id   AF-A0A3R5WW09-F1
#
_cell.length_a   1.000
_cell.length_b   1.000
_cell.length_c   1.000
_cell.angle_alpha   90.00
_cell.angle_beta   90.00
_cell.angle_gamma   90.00
#
_symmetry.space_group_name_H-M   'P 1'
#
loop_
_entity.id
_entity.type
_entity.pdbx_description
1 polymer ?
#
loop_
_entity_poly.entity_id
_entity_poly.type
_entity_poly.pdbx_seq_one_letter_code
_entity_poly.pdbx_strand_id
1 'polypeptide(L)' 'MKEALSEAGINFVTVDISSGMLPLKQFLAYRDTRPEFDAIKENNRVGLPCIVVNKGEQILFGLPENLDDLR' A
#
# COMPACT_ATOMS: atom_id res chain seq x y z
N MET A 1 -7.01 -5.25 -8.35
CA MET A 1 -5.72 -5.23 -7.60
C MET A 1 -5.33 -6.62 -7.12
N LYS A 2 -6.09 -7.24 -6.22
CA LYS A 2 -5.76 -8.57 -5.67
C LYS A 2 -5.70 -9.67 -6.74
N GLU A 3 -6.65 -9.70 -7.67
CA GLU A 3 -6.68 -10.68 -8.76
C GLU A 3 -5.46 -10.54 -9.68
N ALA A 4 -5.13 -9.33 -10.12
CA ALA A 4 -3.96 -9.06 -10.95
C ALA A 4 -2.63 -9.50 -10.29
N LEU A 5 -2.48 -9.29 -8.98
CA LEU A 5 -1.30 -9.75 -8.23
C LEU A 5 -1.25 -11.28 -8.12
N SER A 6 -2.42 -11.91 -7.96
CA SER A 6 -2.53 -13.37 -7.86
C SER A 6 -2.26 -14.05 -9.21
N GLU A 7 -2.71 -13.48 -10.33
CA GLU A 7 -2.40 -13.96 -11.68
C GLU A 7 -0.91 -13.80 -12.01
N ALA A 8 -0.29 -12.70 -11.55
CA ALA A 8 1.15 -12.47 -11.71
C ALA A 8 2.03 -13.38 -10.82
N GLY A 9 1.42 -14.17 -9.92
CA GLY A 9 2.15 -15.04 -8.99
C GLY A 9 2.96 -14.29 -7.94
N ILE A 10 2.57 -13.05 -7.62
CA ILE A 10 3.26 -12.22 -6.63
C ILE A 10 2.79 -12.63 -5.23
N ASN A 11 3.73 -12.81 -4.31
CA ASN A 11 3.39 -13.04 -2.91
C ASN A 11 2.93 -11.73 -2.26
N PHE A 12 1.63 -11.61 -1.99
CA PHE A 12 1.08 -10.47 -1.27
C PHE A 12 0.21 -10.91 -0.09
N VAL A 13 0.13 -10.05 0.91
CA VAL A 13 -0.78 -10.21 2.04
C VAL A 13 -1.80 -9.09 1.99
N THR A 14 -3.08 -9.45 2.04
CA THR A 14 -4.14 -8.45 2.23
C THR A 14 -4.20 -8.09 3.70
N VAL A 15 -4.06 -6.80 4.01
CA VAL A 15 -4.24 -6.28 5.36
C VAL A 15 -5.46 -5.36 5.38
N ASP A 16 -6.42 -5.67 6.24
CA ASP A 16 -7.58 -4.80 6.49
C ASP A 16 -7.28 -3.86 7.65
N ILE A 17 -7.21 -2.55 7.37
CA ILE A 17 -6.87 -1.55 8.39
C ILE A 17 -7.99 -1.34 9.41
N SER A 18 -9.24 -1.70 9.07
CA SER A 18 -10.37 -1.63 10.01
C SER A 18 -10.47 -2.85 10.93
N SER A 19 -9.72 -3.93 10.66
CA SER A 19 -9.79 -5.17 11.43
C SER A 19 -9.26 -5.04 12.86
N GLY A 20 -8.58 -3.94 13.20
CA GLY A 20 -8.16 -3.67 14.58
C GLY A 20 -7.13 -2.56 14.70
N MET A 21 -6.68 -2.32 15.93
CA MET A 21 -5.72 -1.26 16.23
C MET A 21 -4.33 -1.49 15.63
N LEU A 22 -3.87 -2.74 15.54
CA LEU A 22 -2.55 -3.08 15.02
C LEU A 22 -2.38 -2.70 13.53
N PRO A 23 -3.24 -3.18 12.60
CA PRO A 23 -3.09 -2.84 11.18
C PRO A 23 -3.33 -1.35 10.93
N LEU A 24 -4.25 -0.72 11.68
CA LEU A 24 -4.45 0.73 11.61
C LEU A 24 -3.19 1.51 12.01
N LYS A 25 -2.55 1.16 13.13
CA LYS A 25 -1.31 1.80 13.59
C LYS A 25 -0.18 1.62 12.57
N GLN A 26 -0.06 0.44 11.96
CA GLN A 26 0.93 0.20 10.92
C GLN A 26 0.69 1.10 9.70
N PHE A 27 -0.56 1.20 9.23
CA PHE A 27 -0.90 2.09 8.12
C PHE A 27 -0.62 3.56 8.45
N LEU A 28 -1.02 4.03 9.64
CA LEU A 28 -0.75 5.40 10.08
C LEU A 28 0.75 5.68 10.16
N ALA A 29 1.55 4.73 10.65
CA ALA A 29 3.01 4.88 10.68
C ALA A 29 3.57 5.14 9.28
N TYR A 30 3.13 4.40 8.26
CA TYR A 30 3.53 4.67 6.88
C TYR A 30 3.01 6.02 6.37
N ARG A 31 1.73 6.32 6.58
CA ARG A 31 1.09 7.56 6.12
C ARG A 31 1.77 8.82 6.67
N ASP A 32 2.19 8.77 7.92
CA ASP A 32 2.80 9.91 8.62
C ASP A 32 4.31 10.01 8.39
N THR A 33 5.01 8.92 8.02
CA THR A 33 6.48 8.92 7.82
C THR A 33 6.93 8.92 6.37
N ARG A 34 6.10 8.46 5.42
CA ARG A 34 6.51 8.26 4.04
C ARG A 34 6.12 9.45 3.15
N PRO A 35 7.08 10.03 2.39
CA PRO A 35 6.81 11.19 1.54
C PRO A 35 5.81 10.88 0.40
N GLU A 36 5.66 9.62 0.01
CA GLU A 36 4.65 9.19 -0.97
C GLU A 36 3.22 9.61 -0.57
N PHE A 37 2.95 9.73 0.74
CA PHE A 37 1.64 10.18 1.25
C PHE A 37 1.50 11.70 1.34
N ASP A 38 2.55 12.49 1.17
CA ASP A 38 2.46 13.95 1.32
C ASP A 38 1.53 14.55 0.27
N ALA A 39 1.72 14.19 -1.00
CA ALA A 39 0.83 14.61 -2.09
C ALA A 39 -0.61 14.12 -1.87
N ILE A 40 -0.80 12.94 -1.30
CA ILE A 40 -2.12 12.39 -0.99
C ILE A 40 -2.81 13.20 0.11
N LYS A 41 -2.08 13.54 1.19
CA LYS A 41 -2.56 14.36 2.31
C LYS A 41 -2.92 15.76 1.85
N GLU A 42 -2.09 16.38 1.00
CA GLU A 42 -2.36 17.70 0.40
C GLU A 42 -3.67 17.70 -0.41
N ASN A 43 -3.98 16.59 -1.07
CA ASN A 43 -5.23 16.40 -1.81
C ASN A 43 -6.43 15.99 -0.93
N ASN A 44 -6.31 16.08 0.41
CA ASN A 44 -7.34 15.65 1.38
C ASN A 44 -7.80 14.19 1.18
N ARG A 45 -6.90 13.31 0.70
CA ARG A 45 -7.17 11.88 0.53
C ARG A 45 -6.50 11.08 1.63
N VAL A 46 -7.05 9.90 1.90
CA VAL A 46 -6.50 8.98 2.93
C VAL A 46 -5.30 8.17 2.40
N GLY A 47 -5.25 7.92 1.09
CA GLY A 47 -4.20 7.08 0.46
C GLY A 47 -4.52 5.59 0.48
N LEU A 48 -5.78 5.24 0.28
CA LEU A 48 -6.24 3.85 0.17
C LEU A 48 -7.04 3.66 -1.12
N PRO A 49 -7.01 2.45 -1.71
CA PRO A 49 -6.13 1.31 -1.39
C PRO A 49 -4.66 1.59 -1.78
N CYS A 50 -3.71 1.02 -1.04
CA CYS A 50 -2.27 1.12 -1.31
C CYS A 50 -1.57 -0.23 -1.22
N ILE A 51 -0.48 -0.39 -1.97
CA ILE A 51 0.43 -1.53 -1.95
C ILE A 51 1.71 -1.10 -1.25
N VAL A 52 2.14 -1.88 -0.27
CA VAL A 52 3.39 -1.64 0.47
C VAL A 52 4.38 -2.71 0.06
N VAL A 53 5.47 -2.30 -0.60
CA VAL A 53 6.52 -3.17 -1.09
C VAL A 53 7.64 -3.26 -0.04
N ASN A 54 8.22 -4.45 0.14
CA ASN A 54 9.36 -4.71 1.02
C ASN A 54 9.25 -4.07 2.43
N LYS A 55 8.09 -4.20 3.08
CA LYS A 55 7.80 -3.66 4.43
C LYS A 55 7.98 -2.14 4.57
N GLY A 56 7.65 -1.38 3.52
CA GLY A 56 7.66 0.08 3.53
C GLY A 56 8.85 0.70 2.82
N GLU A 57 9.56 -0.08 2.00
CA GLU A 57 10.57 0.46 1.09
C GLU A 57 9.93 1.40 0.06
N GLN A 58 8.76 1.01 -0.45
CA GLN A 58 8.00 1.78 -1.43
C GLN A 58 6.50 1.59 -1.24
N ILE A 59 5.74 2.67 -1.44
CA ILE A 59 4.29 2.66 -1.34
C ILE A 59 3.66 3.12 -2.66
N LEU A 60 2.75 2.31 -3.17
CA LEU A 60 2.06 2.53 -4.45
C LEU A 60 0.56 2.68 -4.20
N PHE A 61 -0.07 3.67 -4.82
CA PHE A 61 -1.51 3.94 -4.71
C PHE A 61 -2.31 3.41 -5.91
N GLY A 62 -1.71 2.50 -6.68
CA GLY A 62 -2.22 1.96 -7.95
C GLY A 62 -1.52 0.64 -8.29
N LEU A 63 -2.02 -0.06 -9.31
CA LEU A 63 -1.24 -1.14 -9.92
C LEU A 63 -0.15 -0.49 -10.78
N PRO A 64 1.14 -0.84 -10.59
CA PRO A 64 2.17 -0.44 -11.52
C PRO A 64 1.89 -1.07 -12.89
N GLU A 65 2.29 -0.38 -13.97
CA GLU A 65 2.15 -0.91 -15.33
C GLU A 65 2.97 -2.19 -15.54
N ASN A 66 4.10 -2.32 -14.84
CA ASN A 66 4.90 -3.54 -14.76
C ASN A 66 4.71 -4.21 -13.40
N LEU A 67 4.08 -5.39 -13.40
CA LEU A 67 3.87 -6.21 -12.20
C LEU A 67 5.17 -6.88 -11.70
N ASP A 68 6.18 -7.04 -12.56
CA ASP A 68 7.49 -7.60 -12.20
C ASP A 68 8.26 -6.73 -11.17
N ASP A 69 8.00 -5.43 -11.10
CA ASP A 69 8.58 -4.52 -10.08
C ASP A 69 8.13 -4.87 -8.64
N LEU A 70 7.14 -5.75 -8.49
CA LEU A 70 6.60 -6.19 -7.20
C LEU A 70 7.11 -7.58 -6.76
N ARG A 71 7.95 -8.24 -7.58
CA ARG A 71 8.50 -9.57 -7.28
C ARG A 71 9.73 -9.53 -6.38
#